data_AF-U6CZ27-F1
#
_entry.id   AF-U6CZ27-F1
#
_cell.length_a   1.000
_cell.length_b   1.000
_cell.length_c   1.000
_cell.angle_alpha   90.00
_cell.angle_beta   90.00
_cell.angle_gamma   90.00
#
_symmetry.space_group_name_H-M   'P 1'
#
loop_
_entity.id
_entity.type
_entity.pdbx_description
1 polymer ?
#
loop_
_entity_poly.entity_id
_entity_poly.type
_entity_poly.pdbx_seq_one_letter_code
_entity_poly.pdbx_strand_id
1 'polypeptide(L)'
;GLVLLGVLLGNLWETGCAQIHYSLPEELEKGSRMGNIAKDLGLEPQKLEERGVGIASRGTTQLFTPNLQSGSLIFAGRVDWEELCMGLLKCQLNLEVLLEDKVKIYGVVVEVRDINSNVPYF
;
A
#
# COMPACT_ATOMS: atom_id res chain seq x y z
N GLY A 1 37.08 14.25 -21.66
CA GLY A 1 37.46 13.26 -20.64
C GLY A 1 36.48 13.26 -19.47
N LEU A 2 36.63 14.20 -18.54
CA LEU A 2 35.88 14.24 -17.27
C LEU A 2 34.38 14.58 -17.40
N VAL A 3 33.99 15.34 -18.43
CA VAL A 3 32.59 15.74 -18.65
C VAL A 3 31.70 14.55 -19.03
N LEU A 4 32.21 13.59 -19.81
CA LEU A 4 31.46 12.38 -20.15
C LEU A 4 31.27 11.46 -18.94
N LEU A 5 32.25 11.41 -18.02
CA LEU A 5 32.14 10.64 -16.77
C LEU A 5 31.06 11.22 -15.83
N GLY A 6 30.94 12.55 -15.77
CA GLY A 6 29.89 13.21 -14.96
C GLY A 6 28.47 12.92 -15.46
N VAL A 7 28.28 12.83 -16.77
CA VAL A 7 26.97 12.49 -17.37
C VAL A 7 26.63 11.01 -17.16
N LEU A 8 27.62 10.10 -17.19
CA LEU A 8 27.41 8.68 -16.91
C LEU A 8 27.08 8.41 -15.44
N LEU A 9 27.64 9.18 -14.50
CA LEU A 9 27.37 9.05 -13.06
C LEU A 9 26.04 9.70 -12.62
N GLY A 10 25.52 10.68 -13.36
CA GLY A 10 24.26 11.37 -13.04
C GLY A 10 22.98 10.59 -13.36
N ASN A 11 23.09 9.47 -14.10
CA ASN A 11 21.93 8.62 -14.46
C ASN A 11 21.74 7.44 -13.48
N LEU A 12 22.52 7.37 -12.40
CA LEU A 12 22.47 6.31 -11.41
C LEU A 12 21.76 6.75 -10.12
N TRP A 13 20.57 7.32 -10.24
CA TRP A 13 19.77 7.70 -9.07
C TRP A 13 18.30 7.45 -9.36
N GLU A 14 17.59 6.95 -8.34
CA GLU A 14 16.23 6.40 -8.35
C GLU A 14 16.09 4.95 -8.81
N THR A 15 16.79 4.03 -8.13
CA THR A 15 16.27 2.65 -7.96
C THR A 15 15.63 2.52 -6.57
N GLY A 16 14.69 3.40 -6.26
CA GLY A 16 13.79 3.20 -5.12
C GLY A 16 12.77 2.14 -5.49
N CYS A 17 12.65 1.08 -4.68
CA CYS A 17 11.46 0.22 -4.75
C CYS A 17 10.29 1.10 -4.29
N ALA A 18 9.38 1.46 -5.21
CA ALA A 18 8.26 2.34 -4.89
C ALA A 18 7.32 1.61 -3.92
N GLN A 19 7.48 1.89 -2.62
CA GLN A 19 6.66 1.35 -1.55
C GLN A 19 5.56 2.35 -1.21
N ILE A 20 4.31 1.89 -1.30
CA ILE A 20 3.13 2.71 -1.00
C ILE A 20 2.82 2.55 0.48
N HIS A 21 2.56 3.66 1.18
CA HIS A 21 2.26 3.64 2.60
C HIS A 21 0.85 4.17 2.86
N TYR A 22 0.04 3.38 3.55
CA TYR A 22 -1.24 3.82 4.10
C TYR A 22 -1.26 3.67 5.62
N SER A 23 -2.05 4.50 6.27
CA SER A 23 -2.40 4.35 7.68
C SER A 23 -3.90 4.04 7.79
N LEU A 24 -4.27 3.02 8.55
CA LEU A 24 -5.66 2.83 8.98
C LEU A 24 -5.79 3.04 10.49
N PRO A 25 -6.94 3.56 10.96
CA PRO A 25 -7.29 3.47 12.36
C PRO A 25 -7.70 2.03 12.73
N GLU A 26 -7.43 1.59 13.95
CA GLU A 26 -7.85 0.28 14.46
C GLU A 26 -9.38 0.11 14.42
N GLU A 27 -10.15 1.15 14.73
CA GLU A 27 -11.62 1.11 14.71
C GLU A 27 -12.22 1.27 13.29
N LEU A 28 -11.43 1.08 12.22
CA LEU A 28 -11.90 1.25 10.85
C LEU A 28 -13.02 0.25 10.51
N GLU A 29 -14.15 0.76 10.02
CA GLU A 29 -15.26 -0.08 9.60
C GLU A 29 -14.99 -0.82 8.29
N LYS A 30 -15.58 -2.01 8.16
CA LYS A 30 -15.56 -2.74 6.89
C LYS A 30 -16.25 -1.92 5.80
N GLY A 31 -15.62 -1.84 4.63
CA GLY A 31 -16.10 -1.07 3.48
C GLY A 31 -15.54 0.36 3.45
N SER A 32 -14.81 0.78 4.48
CA SER A 32 -14.19 2.10 4.49
C SER A 32 -13.08 2.22 3.45
N ARG A 33 -13.01 3.42 2.87
CA ARG A 33 -12.00 3.81 1.90
C ARG A 33 -10.72 4.22 2.61
N MET A 34 -9.59 3.65 2.21
CA MET A 34 -8.28 4.01 2.77
C MET A 34 -7.54 5.05 1.93
N GLY A 35 -7.39 4.80 0.63
CA GLY A 35 -6.57 5.62 -0.25
C GLY A 35 -6.81 5.31 -1.73
N ASN A 36 -6.27 6.13 -2.63
CA ASN A 36 -6.45 5.96 -4.07
C ASN A 36 -5.27 5.18 -4.69
N ILE A 37 -5.38 3.85 -4.67
CA ILE A 37 -4.34 2.96 -5.20
C ILE A 37 -4.14 3.14 -6.70
N ALA A 38 -5.18 3.46 -7.48
CA ALA A 38 -5.02 3.73 -8.91
C ALA A 38 -4.07 4.90 -9.14
N LYS A 39 -4.26 6.00 -8.41
CA LYS A 39 -3.41 7.19 -8.51
C LYS A 39 -1.96 6.87 -8.12
N ASP A 40 -1.75 6.11 -7.05
CA ASP A 40 -0.42 5.75 -6.55
C ASP A 40 0.32 4.81 -7.52
N LEU A 41 -0.42 3.98 -8.27
CA LEU A 41 0.09 3.17 -9.38
C LEU A 41 0.26 3.96 -10.69
N GLY A 42 -0.12 5.24 -10.73
CA GLY A 42 -0.10 6.07 -11.94
C GLY A 42 -1.13 5.65 -12.99
N LEU A 43 -2.25 5.08 -12.55
CA LEU A 43 -3.34 4.58 -13.37
C LEU A 43 -4.64 5.37 -13.14
N GLU A 44 -5.49 5.35 -14.15
CA GLU A 44 -6.90 5.76 -13.98
C GLU A 44 -7.70 4.61 -13.37
N PRO A 45 -8.76 4.88 -12.59
CA PRO A 45 -9.60 3.85 -11.96
C PRO A 45 -10.06 2.74 -12.93
N GLN A 46 -10.51 3.14 -14.13
CA GLN A 46 -10.98 2.23 -15.18
C GLN A 46 -9.90 1.25 -15.65
N LYS A 47 -8.62 1.66 -15.59
CA LYS A 47 -7.49 0.83 -16.00
C LYS A 47 -7.09 -0.21 -14.95
N LEU A 48 -7.65 -0.18 -13.74
CA LEU A 48 -7.38 -1.23 -12.74
C LEU A 48 -7.95 -2.58 -13.19
N GLU A 49 -9.17 -2.57 -13.74
CA GLU A 49 -9.83 -3.78 -14.25
C GLU A 49 -9.17 -4.25 -15.54
N GLU A 50 -8.96 -3.33 -16.49
CA GLU A 50 -8.34 -3.62 -17.79
C GLU A 50 -6.93 -4.21 -17.66
N ARG A 51 -6.18 -3.87 -16.60
CA ARG A 51 -4.80 -4.31 -16.39
C ARG A 51 -4.66 -5.50 -15.44
N GLY A 52 -5.79 -6.08 -15.00
CA GLY A 52 -5.78 -7.23 -14.10
C GLY A 52 -5.08 -6.91 -12.78
N VAL A 53 -5.39 -5.77 -12.14
CA VAL A 53 -4.75 -5.42 -10.86
C VAL A 53 -5.27 -6.35 -9.77
N GLY A 54 -4.39 -7.25 -9.32
CA GLY A 54 -4.64 -8.17 -8.21
C GLY A 54 -3.95 -7.72 -6.93
N ILE A 55 -4.62 -7.91 -5.79
CA ILE A 55 -4.02 -7.69 -4.46
C ILE A 55 -3.77 -9.04 -3.79
N ALA A 56 -2.51 -9.32 -3.51
CA ALA A 56 -2.08 -10.44 -2.71
C ALA A 56 -1.70 -9.97 -1.30
N SER A 57 -2.20 -10.67 -0.29
CA SER A 57 -1.82 -10.46 1.11
C SER A 57 -1.08 -11.71 1.58
N ARG A 58 0.10 -11.52 2.19
CA ARG A 58 0.87 -12.63 2.75
C ARG A 58 0.22 -13.10 4.05
N GLY A 59 -0.31 -14.32 4.05
CA GLY A 59 -0.65 -15.06 5.26
C GLY A 59 -2.04 -14.79 5.86
N THR A 60 -2.87 -13.93 5.26
CA THR A 60 -4.23 -13.64 5.74
C THR A 60 -5.27 -13.69 4.63
N THR A 61 -6.52 -14.04 4.97
CA THR A 61 -7.73 -13.81 4.15
C THR A 61 -7.66 -12.40 3.56
N GLN A 62 -8.09 -12.20 2.31
CA GLN A 62 -7.97 -10.92 1.60
C GLN A 62 -8.61 -9.76 2.37
N LEU A 63 -7.80 -9.06 3.18
CA LEU A 63 -8.23 -7.99 4.09
C LEU A 63 -8.55 -6.69 3.36
N PHE A 64 -7.98 -6.53 2.16
CA PHE A 64 -8.09 -5.33 1.36
C PHE A 64 -8.46 -5.69 -0.06
N THR A 65 -9.36 -4.91 -0.65
CA THR A 65 -9.80 -5.08 -2.03
C THR A 65 -9.68 -3.76 -2.78
N PRO A 66 -9.26 -3.77 -4.06
CA PRO A 66 -9.35 -2.58 -4.88
C PRO A 66 -10.81 -2.36 -5.28
N ASN A 67 -11.25 -1.10 -5.26
CA ASN A 67 -12.52 -0.68 -5.83
C ASN A 67 -12.28 -0.12 -7.23
N LEU A 68 -12.73 -0.85 -8.25
CA LEU A 68 -12.46 -0.57 -9.66
C LEU A 68 -13.14 0.72 -10.15
N GLN A 69 -14.28 1.10 -9.55
CA GLN A 69 -14.99 2.33 -9.93
C GLN A 69 -14.28 3.59 -9.44
N SER A 70 -13.84 3.58 -8.18
CA SER A 70 -13.24 4.75 -7.52
C SER A 70 -11.71 4.76 -7.55
N GLY A 71 -11.09 3.65 -7.95
CA GLY A 71 -9.64 3.46 -7.93
C GLY A 71 -9.06 3.33 -6.52
N SER A 72 -9.89 3.07 -5.52
CA SER A 72 -9.49 3.16 -4.11
C SER A 72 -9.31 1.80 -3.45
N LEU A 73 -8.37 1.71 -2.51
CA LEU A 73 -8.21 0.54 -1.65
C LEU A 73 -9.28 0.58 -0.56
N ILE A 74 -10.04 -0.51 -0.43
CA ILE A 74 -11.12 -0.67 0.54
C ILE A 74 -10.74 -1.73 1.56
N PHE A 75 -11.00 -1.46 2.83
CA PHE A 75 -10.87 -2.45 3.89
C PHE A 75 -12.06 -3.43 3.82
N ALA A 76 -11.80 -4.69 3.51
CA ALA A 76 -12.80 -5.74 3.31
C ALA A 76 -12.89 -6.74 4.48
N GLY A 77 -11.91 -6.70 5.38
CA GLY A 77 -11.78 -7.62 6.50
C GLY A 77 -12.74 -7.35 7.66
N ARG A 78 -13.09 -8.42 8.39
CA ARG A 78 -13.36 -8.34 9.82
C ARG A 78 -12.11 -8.90 10.48
N VAL A 79 -11.36 -8.06 11.16
CA VAL A 79 -10.07 -8.40 11.75
C VAL A 79 -10.17 -8.18 13.24
N ASP A 80 -9.69 -9.16 14.00
CA ASP A 80 -9.32 -8.94 15.39
C ASP A 80 -7.89 -8.40 15.38
N TRP A 81 -7.75 -7.09 15.61
CA TRP A 81 -6.45 -6.43 15.56
C TRP A 81 -5.55 -6.84 16.72
N GLU A 82 -6.12 -7.25 17.86
CA GLU A 82 -5.36 -7.74 19.01
C GLU A 82 -4.67 -9.07 18.66
N GLU A 83 -5.40 -9.97 18.01
CA GLU A 83 -4.83 -11.23 17.51
C GLU A 83 -3.82 -10.99 16.38
N LEU A 84 -4.14 -10.12 15.41
CA LEU A 84 -3.29 -9.90 14.25
C LEU A 84 -2.00 -9.15 14.59
N CYS A 85 -2.08 -8.15 15.46
CA CYS A 85 -0.96 -7.32 15.86
C CYS A 85 -0.22 -7.89 17.08
N MET A 86 -0.79 -8.88 17.80
CA MET A 86 -0.20 -9.52 18.98
C MET A 86 0.32 -8.52 20.04
N GLY A 87 -0.34 -7.39 20.20
CA GLY A 87 0.07 -6.33 21.15
C GLY A 87 1.37 -5.60 20.79
N LEU A 88 1.83 -5.67 19.53
CA LEU A 88 3.01 -4.94 19.07
C LEU A 88 2.78 -3.42 19.10
N LEU A 89 3.78 -2.66 19.59
CA LEU A 89 3.78 -1.19 19.60
C LEU A 89 3.61 -0.55 18.21
N LYS A 90 4.00 -1.27 17.15
CA LYS A 90 3.79 -0.86 15.76
C LYS A 90 3.26 -2.06 14.99
N CYS A 91 2.00 -1.97 14.57
CA CYS A 91 1.38 -2.99 13.75
C CYS A 91 1.40 -2.59 12.28
N GLN A 92 2.06 -3.40 11.46
CA GLN A 92 2.21 -3.16 10.03
C GLN A 92 1.87 -4.41 9.24
N LEU A 93 1.03 -4.22 8.23
CA LEU A 93 0.63 -5.23 7.26
C LEU A 93 1.35 -4.98 5.95
N ASN A 94 1.93 -6.05 5.39
CA ASN A 94 2.59 -6.00 4.09
C ASN A 94 1.70 -6.64 3.04
N LEU A 95 1.44 -5.88 1.99
CA LEU A 95 0.62 -6.27 0.85
C LEU A 95 1.44 -6.16 -0.43
N GLU A 96 1.16 -7.02 -1.38
CA GLU A 96 1.77 -7.00 -2.69
C GLU A 96 0.67 -6.77 -3.72
N VAL A 97 0.81 -5.73 -4.54
CA VAL A 97 -0.10 -5.44 -5.65
C VAL A 97 0.58 -5.84 -6.94
N LEU A 98 -0.03 -6.79 -7.64
CA LEU A 98 0.44 -7.28 -8.93
C LEU A 98 -0.29 -6.53 -10.04
N LEU A 99 0.47 -5.91 -10.94
CA LEU A 99 -0.01 -5.47 -12.24
C LEU A 99 0.32 -6.56 -13.24
N GLU A 100 -0.69 -7.34 -13.63
CA GLU A 100 -0.52 -8.47 -14.56
C GLU A 100 -0.01 -8.00 -15.93
N ASP A 101 -0.49 -6.85 -16.42
CA ASP A 101 -0.12 -6.30 -17.73
C ASP A 101 1.39 -6.02 -17.91
N LYS A 102 2.07 -5.70 -16.82
CA LYS A 102 3.50 -5.33 -16.81
C LYS A 102 4.38 -6.30 -16.02
N VAL A 103 3.78 -7.31 -15.38
CA VAL A 103 4.45 -8.22 -14.43
C VAL A 103 5.24 -7.41 -13.39
N LYS A 104 4.62 -6.35 -12.86
CA LYS A 104 5.20 -5.47 -11.84
C LYS A 104 4.53 -5.69 -10.50
N ILE A 105 5.34 -5.79 -9.45
CA ILE A 105 4.88 -5.93 -8.07
C ILE A 105 5.18 -4.64 -7.33
N TYR A 106 4.17 -4.09 -6.68
CA TYR A 106 4.29 -2.95 -5.79
C TYR A 106 4.09 -3.41 -4.35
N GLY A 107 5.02 -3.05 -3.48
CA GLY A 107 4.87 -3.25 -2.04
C GLY A 107 3.97 -2.18 -1.47
N VAL A 108 2.93 -2.57 -0.75
CA VAL A 108 2.04 -1.67 -0.01
C VAL A 108 2.15 -2.00 1.47
N VAL A 109 2.58 -1.03 2.26
CA VAL A 109 2.65 -1.13 3.72
C VAL A 109 1.45 -0.42 4.30
N VAL A 110 0.74 -1.12 5.16
CA VAL A 110 -0.45 -0.63 5.83
C VAL A 110 -0.18 -0.62 7.33
N GLU A 111 -0.02 0.58 7.89
CA GLU A 111 0.17 0.80 9.33
C GLU A 111 -1.19 0.89 10.04
N VAL A 112 -1.42 0.04 11.03
CA VAL A 112 -2.57 0.16 11.93
C VAL A 112 -2.19 1.15 13.03
N ARG A 113 -2.98 2.21 13.17
CA ARG A 113 -2.82 3.24 14.18
C ARG A 113 -3.93 3.12 15.21
N ASP A 114 -3.53 3.05 16.47
CA ASP A 114 -4.43 3.24 17.59
C ASP A 114 -4.86 4.72 17.65
N ILE A 115 -6.17 4.96 17.58
CA ILE A 115 -6.77 6.30 17.64
C ILE A 115 -6.56 6.93 19.02
N ASN A 116 -6.34 6.11 20.05
CA ASN A 116 -6.18 6.51 21.44
C ASN A 116 -4.72 6.74 21.87
N SER A 117 -3.75 6.54 20.97
CA SER A 117 -2.34 6.87 21.19
C SER A 117 -2.08 8.37 20.97
N ASN A 118 -2.85 9.23 21.63
CA ASN A 118 -2.44 10.61 21.88
C ASN A 118 -1.30 10.56 22.90
N VAL A 119 -0.09 10.25 22.45
CA VAL A 119 1.12 10.46 23.26
C VAL A 119 1.26 11.98 23.42
N PRO A 120 1.03 12.55 24.61
CA PRO A 120 1.21 13.98 24.79
C PRO A 120 2.70 14.26 24.63
N TYR A 121 3.06 15.15 23.71
CA TYR A 121 4.39 15.76 23.75
C TYR A 121 4.39 16.71 24.95
N PHE A 122 5.17 16.37 25.98
CA PHE A 122 5.49 17.22 27.11
C PHE A 122 6.82 17.95 26.87
#